data_AF-A0A836K5H4-F1
#
_entry.id   AF-A0A836K5H4-F1
#
_cell.length_a   1.000
_cell.length_b   1.000
_cell.length_c   1.000
_cell.angle_alpha   90.00
_cell.angle_beta   90.00
_cell.angle_gamma   90.00
#
_symmetry.space_group_name_H-M   'P 1'
#
loop_
_entity.id
_entity.type
_entity.pdbx_description
1 polymer ?
#
loop_
_entity_poly.entity_id
_entity_poly.type
_entity_poly.pdbx_seq_one_letter_code
_entity_poly.pdbx_strand_id
1 'polypeptide(L)'
;MIPWMRDQIAEAWHNRKSSRTADKRSLALSSVSAGNATSNDTMLKPLPTSPENFSINVISIEGNVLDVAIKPNFTVENIKKTAVVHFYGQDTTKSISNYRLVHSTKFVQLKDENYVSDEDINECDELLLVEIRSQESPEEDLKSPSLEAIAQATSNLPSVRNPPKPLPSTECPADFQNEIRKILITLVQASAKILMYSPYAEKLYDDIKEKLQARCNPINDLKVIKNLVEMGYPHKKVLKALCLRKQVSIFLSSNMTEALEWLIEHQDDSDDDSNDETDFSPANTMTDTDIANPSSSINTKKKSFKEACLELFKEKQDQEEKDLVYIVELLLQSFRQWKRMEFKPNKRAMRSLVEMGFEDKNVVGALKVTGNDQANACEWLLGERRRSLQDLDEGLESDGLIYKAIMSNPHIQLSLTRPKMLLVVQPPITLFMGIDKFENEDLIKWGWPEDVWFHVDKYSSAHVYLRLRHGQTIDDIPSTVLEDAAQLVKANSIEGNKMNDIDVVYTMWSNLKKTQGMEVGQVGFHKDKDVRKIHVAKRVNTIVNRLNKTKRSEQVNFRNEREQRDKNEREDKKKLLREQKEKEKAEEKRRQEEAEMRSYNSLFNTSNMTSNTETSGYDSDDFM
;
A
#
# COMPACT_ATOMS: atom_id res chain seq x y z
N MET A 1 -22.85 -34.30 -0.28
CA MET A 1 -23.22 -33.50 0.92
C MET A 1 -23.50 -34.50 2.04
N ILE A 2 -22.65 -34.54 3.06
CA ILE A 2 -22.52 -35.68 3.98
C ILE A 2 -23.57 -35.58 5.11
N PRO A 3 -24.28 -36.67 5.48
CA PRO A 3 -25.43 -36.65 6.40
C PRO A 3 -25.19 -36.07 7.80
N TRP A 4 -23.97 -36.04 8.32
CA TRP A 4 -23.68 -35.57 9.68
C TRP A 4 -23.85 -34.06 9.90
N MET A 5 -23.85 -33.25 8.82
CA MET A 5 -24.09 -31.80 8.91
C MET A 5 -25.57 -31.42 9.06
N ARG A 6 -26.52 -32.32 8.72
CA ARG A 6 -27.96 -32.01 8.83
C ARG A 6 -28.45 -32.03 10.27
N ASP A 7 -27.90 -32.90 11.11
CA ASP A 7 -28.36 -33.04 12.49
C ASP A 7 -27.85 -31.89 13.39
N GLN A 8 -26.64 -31.38 13.14
CA GLN A 8 -26.11 -30.21 13.87
C GLN A 8 -26.85 -28.90 13.55
N ILE A 9 -27.40 -28.75 12.33
CA ILE A 9 -28.17 -27.55 11.96
C ILE A 9 -29.58 -27.61 12.55
N ALA A 10 -30.17 -28.80 12.71
CA ALA A 10 -31.48 -28.97 13.35
C ALA A 10 -31.42 -28.68 14.87
N GLU A 11 -30.36 -29.09 15.55
CA GLU A 11 -30.14 -28.80 16.98
C GLU A 11 -29.92 -27.31 17.27
N ALA A 12 -29.18 -26.62 16.40
CA ALA A 12 -28.93 -25.18 16.54
C ALA A 12 -30.19 -24.31 16.30
N TRP A 13 -31.18 -24.82 15.55
CA TRP A 13 -32.42 -24.09 15.26
C TRP A 13 -33.46 -24.18 16.39
N HIS A 14 -33.47 -25.27 17.17
CA HIS A 14 -34.40 -25.44 18.29
C HIS A 14 -33.98 -24.67 19.56
N ASN A 15 -32.69 -24.41 19.76
CA ASN A 15 -32.19 -23.69 20.95
C ASN A 15 -32.29 -22.15 20.88
N ARG A 16 -32.59 -21.55 19.71
CA ARG A 16 -32.68 -20.07 19.58
C ARG A 16 -34.03 -19.45 19.98
N LYS A 17 -35.04 -20.24 20.38
CA LYS A 17 -36.38 -19.70 20.70
C LYS A 17 -36.70 -19.52 22.18
N SER A 18 -35.76 -19.73 23.12
CA SER A 18 -36.06 -19.71 24.57
C SER A 18 -35.47 -18.55 25.38
N SER A 19 -35.08 -17.42 24.77
CA SER A 19 -34.45 -16.29 25.50
C SER A 19 -35.17 -14.95 25.39
N ARG A 20 -36.49 -14.94 25.11
CA ARG A 20 -37.30 -13.71 25.13
C ARG A 20 -38.61 -13.92 25.89
N THR A 21 -38.54 -13.84 27.23
CA THR A 21 -39.57 -13.24 28.11
C THR A 21 -39.20 -13.49 29.58
N ALA A 22 -38.48 -12.57 30.21
CA ALA A 22 -38.44 -12.49 31.67
C ALA A 22 -38.03 -11.07 32.07
N ASP A 23 -38.92 -10.11 31.83
CA ASP A 23 -38.87 -8.82 32.51
C ASP A 23 -40.31 -8.35 32.77
N LYS A 24 -40.54 -7.88 33.99
CA LYS A 24 -41.81 -7.38 34.60
C LYS A 24 -42.70 -8.43 35.27
N ARG A 25 -42.68 -8.49 36.60
CA ARG A 25 -43.64 -7.74 37.45
C ARG A 25 -43.44 -8.02 38.94
N SER A 26 -43.47 -6.91 39.67
CA SER A 26 -43.57 -6.74 41.10
C SER A 26 -45.00 -6.95 41.62
N LEU A 27 -45.06 -7.31 42.91
CA LEU A 27 -46.08 -7.02 43.93
C LEU A 27 -47.48 -7.65 43.85
N ALA A 28 -47.74 -8.40 44.93
CA ALA A 28 -48.90 -8.33 45.83
C ALA A 28 -50.09 -9.30 45.66
N LEU A 29 -50.38 -9.91 46.82
CA LEU A 29 -51.68 -10.24 47.43
C LEU A 29 -52.49 -11.47 46.97
N SER A 30 -52.49 -12.42 47.92
CA SER A 30 -53.68 -12.98 48.58
C SER A 30 -54.37 -14.22 48.00
N SER A 31 -54.36 -15.25 48.86
CA SER A 31 -55.56 -15.89 49.45
C SER A 31 -55.82 -17.37 49.10
N VAL A 32 -56.11 -18.08 50.20
CA VAL A 32 -56.87 -19.33 50.35
C VAL A 32 -56.18 -20.66 50.01
N SER A 33 -55.76 -21.38 51.06
CA SER A 33 -56.30 -22.71 51.36
C SER A 33 -56.09 -23.06 52.83
N ALA A 34 -57.12 -23.64 53.43
CA ALA A 34 -57.28 -23.94 54.85
C ALA A 34 -57.04 -25.42 55.16
N GLY A 35 -56.57 -25.68 56.40
CA GLY A 35 -56.72 -26.94 57.16
C GLY A 35 -55.83 -28.11 56.71
N ASN A 36 -55.20 -28.92 57.56
CA ASN A 36 -55.30 -29.09 59.01
C ASN A 36 -54.02 -29.76 59.53
N ALA A 37 -53.79 -29.57 60.83
CA ALA A 37 -52.66 -30.06 61.61
C ALA A 37 -52.73 -31.56 61.94
N THR A 38 -51.57 -32.19 62.08
CA THR A 38 -51.24 -33.03 63.25
C THR A 38 -49.73 -33.08 63.45
N SER A 39 -49.35 -32.75 64.68
CA SER A 39 -48.05 -32.84 65.35
C SER A 39 -47.32 -34.16 65.17
N ASN A 40 -45.98 -34.09 65.12
CA ASN A 40 -45.09 -34.78 66.07
C ASN A 40 -43.67 -34.20 66.00
N ASP A 41 -43.25 -33.67 67.14
CA ASP A 41 -41.87 -33.33 67.48
C ASP A 41 -40.97 -34.55 67.36
N THR A 42 -39.87 -34.44 66.61
CA THR A 42 -38.63 -35.11 66.97
C THR A 42 -37.46 -34.29 66.43
N MET A 43 -36.73 -33.65 67.35
CA MET A 43 -35.43 -33.04 67.08
C MET A 43 -34.46 -34.07 66.49
N LEU A 44 -34.10 -33.89 65.22
CA LEU A 44 -32.88 -34.44 64.64
C LEU A 44 -32.05 -33.28 64.08
N LYS A 45 -30.90 -33.04 64.72
CA LYS A 45 -29.83 -32.19 64.19
C LYS A 45 -29.49 -32.65 62.77
N PRO A 46 -29.38 -31.78 61.77
CA PRO A 46 -28.78 -32.16 60.50
C PRO A 46 -27.28 -32.38 60.71
N LEU A 47 -26.86 -33.60 60.39
CA LEU A 47 -25.49 -34.03 60.12
C LEU A 47 -24.85 -33.09 59.06
N PRO A 48 -23.54 -32.78 59.13
CA PRO A 48 -22.92 -31.88 58.16
C PRO A 48 -23.04 -32.46 56.75
N THR A 49 -23.74 -31.75 55.87
CA THR A 49 -23.76 -32.01 54.44
C THR A 49 -22.34 -31.93 53.91
N SER A 50 -21.95 -32.95 53.15
CA SER A 50 -20.72 -33.02 52.38
C SER A 50 -20.42 -31.71 51.65
N PRO A 51 -19.14 -31.30 51.48
CA PRO A 51 -18.83 -30.13 50.67
C PRO A 51 -19.34 -30.39 49.24
N GLU A 52 -20.31 -29.60 48.79
CA GLU A 52 -20.84 -29.66 47.44
C GLU A 52 -19.69 -29.39 46.46
N ASN A 53 -19.35 -30.40 45.66
CA ASN A 53 -18.44 -30.21 44.54
C ASN A 53 -19.22 -29.47 43.46
N PHE A 54 -18.62 -28.44 42.86
CA PHE A 54 -19.19 -27.76 41.70
C PHE A 54 -18.25 -27.92 40.50
N SER A 55 -18.79 -27.94 39.29
CA SER A 55 -18.03 -28.12 38.06
C SER A 55 -17.62 -26.79 37.43
N ILE A 56 -16.40 -26.71 36.91
CA ILE A 56 -15.91 -25.59 36.09
C ILE A 56 -15.44 -26.10 34.73
N ASN A 57 -15.34 -25.20 33.75
CA ASN A 57 -14.90 -25.54 32.40
C ASN A 57 -13.52 -24.93 32.15
N VAL A 58 -12.51 -25.76 31.87
CA VAL A 58 -11.17 -25.29 31.47
C VAL A 58 -10.99 -25.45 29.97
N ILE A 59 -10.64 -24.38 29.28
CA ILE A 59 -10.52 -24.31 27.82
C ILE A 59 -9.03 -24.20 27.44
N SER A 60 -8.56 -25.09 26.54
CA SER A 60 -7.20 -25.07 26.01
C SER A 60 -7.01 -24.03 24.89
N ILE A 61 -5.77 -23.76 24.50
CA ILE A 61 -5.42 -22.82 23.41
C ILE A 61 -5.96 -23.32 22.06
N GLU A 62 -6.05 -24.63 21.89
CA GLU A 62 -6.59 -25.31 20.72
C GLU A 62 -8.13 -25.40 20.72
N GLY A 63 -8.80 -24.91 21.78
CA GLY A 63 -10.26 -24.87 21.89
C GLY A 63 -10.90 -26.13 22.48
N ASN A 64 -10.12 -27.02 23.11
CA ASN A 64 -10.67 -28.18 23.82
C ASN A 64 -11.20 -27.78 25.19
N VAL A 65 -12.33 -28.35 25.62
CA VAL A 65 -12.97 -28.05 26.91
C VAL A 65 -12.85 -29.25 27.85
N LEU A 66 -12.50 -29.00 29.10
CA LEU A 66 -12.43 -29.99 30.17
C LEU A 66 -13.30 -29.56 31.36
N ASP A 67 -14.23 -30.42 31.74
CA ASP A 67 -15.07 -30.22 32.90
C ASP A 67 -14.35 -30.76 34.15
N VAL A 68 -14.00 -29.86 35.08
CA VAL A 68 -13.29 -30.21 36.32
C VAL A 68 -14.24 -30.06 37.50
N ALA A 69 -14.48 -31.16 38.22
CA ALA A 69 -15.22 -31.14 39.49
C ALA A 69 -14.32 -30.64 40.62
N ILE A 70 -14.65 -29.48 41.18
CA ILE A 70 -13.84 -28.75 42.14
C ILE A 70 -14.48 -28.78 43.53
N LYS A 71 -13.63 -28.89 44.54
CA LYS A 71 -13.96 -28.61 45.94
C LYS A 71 -13.54 -27.19 46.31
N PRO A 72 -14.24 -26.49 47.21
CA PRO A 72 -13.89 -25.13 47.63
C PRO A 72 -12.45 -24.98 48.18
N ASN A 73 -11.85 -26.08 48.67
CA ASN A 73 -10.50 -26.15 49.20
C ASN A 73 -9.42 -26.51 48.14
N PHE A 74 -9.77 -26.55 46.85
CA PHE A 74 -8.82 -26.79 45.78
C PHE A 74 -8.03 -25.50 45.48
N THR A 75 -6.75 -25.64 45.17
CA THR A 75 -5.90 -24.52 44.73
C THR A 75 -5.95 -24.38 43.22
N VAL A 76 -5.72 -23.16 42.72
CA VAL A 76 -5.62 -22.89 41.28
C VAL A 76 -4.51 -23.74 40.63
N GLU A 77 -3.41 -23.99 41.34
CA GLU A 77 -2.34 -24.88 40.87
C GLU A 77 -2.82 -26.32 40.60
N ASN A 78 -3.74 -26.85 41.41
CA ASN A 78 -4.25 -28.21 41.22
C ASN A 78 -5.22 -28.30 40.03
N ILE A 79 -6.00 -27.25 39.77
CA ILE A 79 -6.83 -27.13 38.55
C ILE A 79 -5.91 -27.12 37.33
N LYS A 80 -4.87 -26.29 37.38
CA LYS A 80 -3.87 -26.14 36.33
C LYS A 80 -3.13 -27.45 36.05
N LYS A 81 -2.73 -28.19 37.08
CA LYS A 81 -2.16 -29.55 36.96
C LYS A 81 -3.11 -30.51 36.26
N THR A 82 -4.38 -30.53 36.67
CA THR A 82 -5.40 -31.41 36.10
C THR A 82 -5.63 -31.10 34.62
N ALA A 83 -5.71 -29.82 34.26
CA ALA A 83 -5.88 -29.38 32.87
C ALA A 83 -4.66 -29.69 32.00
N VAL A 84 -3.44 -29.40 32.47
CA VAL A 84 -2.21 -29.66 31.72
C VAL A 84 -1.99 -31.17 31.50
N VAL A 85 -2.26 -32.00 32.51
CA VAL A 85 -2.16 -33.46 32.39
C VAL A 85 -3.21 -34.01 31.42
N HIS A 86 -4.44 -33.49 31.45
CA HIS A 86 -5.49 -33.93 30.53
C HIS A 86 -5.23 -33.51 29.07
N PHE A 87 -4.82 -32.26 28.83
CA PHE A 87 -4.63 -31.74 27.47
C PHE A 87 -3.27 -32.11 26.86
N TYR A 88 -2.21 -32.23 27.68
CA TYR A 88 -0.83 -32.37 27.20
C TYR A 88 -0.04 -33.50 27.87
N GLY A 89 -0.71 -34.44 28.55
CA GLY A 89 -0.04 -35.53 29.28
C GLY A 89 0.85 -36.47 28.43
N GLN A 90 0.79 -36.38 27.10
CA GLN A 90 1.66 -37.12 26.18
C GLN A 90 2.96 -36.36 25.80
N ASP A 91 3.03 -35.05 26.05
CA ASP A 91 4.15 -34.18 25.67
C ASP A 91 5.06 -33.89 26.87
N THR A 92 6.24 -34.51 26.93
CA THR A 92 7.25 -34.26 28.00
C THR A 92 7.88 -32.86 27.95
N THR A 93 7.61 -32.09 26.90
CA THR A 93 8.13 -30.73 26.66
C THR A 93 7.25 -29.63 27.26
N LYS A 94 6.01 -29.95 27.67
CA LYS A 94 5.02 -28.98 28.16
C LYS A 94 4.90 -29.06 29.68
N SER A 95 5.76 -28.34 30.39
CA SER A 95 5.71 -28.25 31.86
C SER A 95 4.58 -27.33 32.34
N ILE A 96 4.05 -27.62 33.53
CA ILE A 96 2.98 -26.82 34.19
C ILE A 96 3.40 -25.35 34.35
N SER A 97 4.70 -25.08 34.51
CA SER A 97 5.27 -23.74 34.62
C SER A 97 5.05 -22.86 33.39
N ASN A 98 4.81 -23.47 32.22
CA ASN A 98 4.66 -22.76 30.96
C ASN A 98 3.23 -22.26 30.74
N TYR A 99 2.30 -22.55 31.65
CA TYR A 99 0.90 -22.17 31.50
C TYR A 99 0.44 -21.26 32.63
N ARG A 100 -0.62 -20.49 32.39
CA ARG A 100 -1.37 -19.73 33.40
C ARG A 100 -2.87 -19.90 33.17
N LEU A 101 -3.65 -19.82 34.24
CA LEU A 101 -5.09 -19.81 34.16
C LEU A 101 -5.62 -18.37 34.18
N VAL A 102 -6.54 -18.07 33.28
CA VAL A 102 -7.20 -16.76 33.18
C VAL A 102 -8.70 -16.97 33.23
N HIS A 103 -9.38 -16.22 34.08
CA HIS A 103 -10.84 -16.24 34.10
C HIS A 103 -11.39 -15.57 32.84
N SER A 104 -12.26 -16.25 32.09
CA SER A 104 -12.78 -15.78 30.79
C SER A 104 -13.60 -14.48 30.91
N THR A 105 -14.51 -14.38 31.88
CA THR A 105 -15.41 -13.23 32.06
C THR A 105 -14.75 -12.06 32.81
N LYS A 106 -13.92 -12.34 33.82
CA LYS A 106 -13.23 -11.30 34.61
C LYS A 106 -11.93 -10.81 33.95
N PHE A 107 -11.37 -11.57 33.00
CA PHE A 107 -10.07 -11.32 32.37
C PHE A 107 -8.91 -11.11 33.36
N VAL A 108 -9.00 -11.75 34.53
CA VAL A 108 -7.99 -11.71 35.59
C VAL A 108 -7.16 -13.00 35.52
N GLN A 109 -5.83 -12.85 35.64
CA GLN A 109 -4.93 -13.98 35.82
C GLN A 109 -5.07 -14.50 37.26
N LEU A 110 -5.42 -15.78 37.38
CA LEU A 110 -5.52 -16.46 38.66
C LEU A 110 -4.12 -16.76 39.20
N LYS A 111 -3.92 -16.55 40.50
CA LYS A 111 -2.65 -16.88 41.15
C LYS A 111 -2.65 -18.34 41.60
N ASP A 112 -1.57 -19.05 41.29
CA ASP A 112 -1.44 -20.49 41.58
C ASP A 112 -1.58 -20.81 43.09
N GLU A 113 -1.18 -19.88 43.97
CA GLU A 113 -1.21 -20.00 45.43
C GLU A 113 -2.60 -19.80 46.06
N ASN A 114 -3.56 -19.23 45.31
CA ASN A 114 -4.88 -18.90 45.84
C ASN A 114 -5.82 -20.12 45.82
N TYR A 115 -6.74 -20.17 46.77
CA TYR A 115 -7.83 -21.14 46.75
C TYR A 115 -8.92 -20.66 45.79
N VAL A 116 -9.70 -21.62 45.28
CA VAL A 116 -10.90 -21.36 44.46
C VAL A 116 -11.86 -20.39 45.15
N SER A 117 -11.94 -20.47 46.48
CA SER A 117 -12.77 -19.58 47.32
C SER A 117 -12.26 -18.13 47.37
N ASP A 118 -10.96 -17.90 47.15
CA ASP A 118 -10.34 -16.56 47.21
C ASP A 118 -10.44 -15.80 45.88
N GLU A 119 -10.70 -16.51 44.78
CA GLU A 119 -10.78 -15.97 43.41
C GLU A 119 -12.23 -15.84 42.89
N ASP A 120 -13.22 -16.03 43.77
CA ASP A 120 -14.67 -15.96 43.49
C ASP A 120 -15.09 -16.79 42.26
N ILE A 121 -14.58 -18.02 42.14
CA ILE A 121 -14.92 -18.94 41.04
C ILE A 121 -16.24 -19.66 41.38
N ASN A 122 -17.23 -19.52 40.51
CA ASN A 122 -18.57 -20.07 40.67
C ASN A 122 -18.78 -21.34 39.81
N GLU A 123 -19.92 -22.00 40.01
CA GLU A 123 -20.36 -23.14 39.21
C GLU A 123 -20.53 -22.73 37.73
N CYS A 124 -19.97 -23.55 36.83
CA CYS A 124 -19.93 -23.35 35.37
C CYS A 124 -19.08 -22.17 34.88
N ASP A 125 -18.19 -21.60 35.70
CA ASP A 125 -17.25 -20.60 35.21
C ASP A 125 -16.24 -21.19 34.21
N GLU A 126 -15.91 -20.40 33.19
CA GLU A 126 -14.97 -20.77 32.12
C GLU A 126 -13.56 -20.20 32.40
N LEU A 127 -12.56 -21.07 32.51
CA LEU A 127 -11.15 -20.72 32.69
C LEU A 127 -10.36 -21.04 31.42
N LEU A 128 -9.50 -20.12 30.99
CA LEU A 128 -8.62 -20.27 29.84
C LEU A 128 -7.22 -20.67 30.29
N LEU A 129 -6.72 -21.80 29.77
CA LEU A 129 -5.34 -22.23 29.95
C LEU A 129 -4.47 -21.61 28.84
N VAL A 130 -3.65 -20.62 29.21
CA VAL A 130 -2.83 -19.84 28.26
C VAL A 130 -1.35 -20.12 28.48
N GLU A 131 -0.61 -20.36 27.40
CA GLU A 131 0.85 -20.53 27.45
C GLU A 131 1.52 -19.18 27.72
N ILE A 132 2.38 -19.17 28.74
CA ILE A 132 3.25 -18.06 29.09
C ILE A 132 4.32 -18.00 28.00
N ARG A 133 4.24 -16.97 27.16
CA ARG A 133 5.36 -16.61 26.30
C ARG A 133 6.52 -16.23 27.20
N SER A 134 7.63 -16.96 27.11
CA SER A 134 8.88 -16.54 27.73
C SER A 134 9.09 -15.07 27.43
N GLN A 135 9.27 -14.25 28.47
CA GLN A 135 9.85 -12.93 28.27
C GLN A 135 11.12 -13.13 27.44
N GLU A 136 11.29 -12.30 26.43
CA GLU A 136 12.55 -12.19 25.69
C GLU A 136 13.68 -12.21 26.72
N SER A 137 14.58 -13.19 26.57
CA SER A 137 15.82 -13.24 27.33
C SER A 137 16.45 -11.85 27.33
N PRO A 138 16.99 -11.36 28.46
CA PRO A 138 17.69 -10.07 28.46
C PRO A 138 18.72 -10.07 27.31
N GLU A 139 18.76 -8.97 26.56
CA GLU A 139 19.44 -8.75 25.27
C GLU A 139 20.96 -9.08 25.24
N GLU A 140 21.52 -9.64 26.30
CA GLU A 140 22.94 -9.97 26.41
C GLU A 140 23.33 -11.19 25.56
N ASP A 141 22.43 -12.14 25.31
CA ASP A 141 22.73 -13.35 24.52
C ASP A 141 22.65 -13.14 22.99
N LEU A 142 22.26 -11.95 22.54
CA LEU A 142 22.20 -11.56 21.11
C LEU A 142 23.33 -10.60 20.71
N LYS A 143 24.39 -10.48 21.51
CA LYS A 143 25.57 -9.72 21.12
C LYS A 143 26.36 -10.49 20.06
N SER A 144 26.54 -9.87 18.90
CA SER A 144 27.52 -10.32 17.91
C SER A 144 28.87 -10.57 18.59
N PRO A 145 29.59 -11.67 18.28
CA PRO A 145 30.88 -11.96 18.87
C PRO A 145 31.81 -10.74 18.79
N SER A 146 32.50 -10.41 19.87
CA SER A 146 33.42 -9.26 19.86
C SER A 146 34.53 -9.50 18.83
N LEU A 147 35.02 -8.42 18.19
CA LEU A 147 36.12 -8.50 17.22
C LEU A 147 37.36 -9.21 17.79
N GLU A 148 37.58 -9.09 19.11
CA GLU A 148 38.66 -9.77 19.82
C GLU A 148 38.42 -11.27 19.99
N ALA A 149 37.19 -11.69 20.27
CA ALA A 149 36.82 -13.12 20.32
C ALA A 149 36.94 -13.77 18.94
N ILE A 150 36.57 -13.05 17.88
CA ILE A 150 36.76 -13.48 16.50
C ILE A 150 38.25 -13.62 16.18
N ALA A 151 39.08 -12.64 16.57
CA ALA A 151 40.53 -12.67 16.35
C ALA A 151 41.22 -13.81 17.12
N GLN A 152 40.80 -14.09 18.36
CA GLN A 152 41.29 -15.24 19.13
C GLN A 152 40.86 -16.58 18.51
N ALA A 153 39.61 -16.69 18.06
CA ALA A 153 39.13 -17.92 17.42
C ALA A 153 39.77 -18.17 16.05
N THR A 154 40.18 -17.12 15.35
CA THR A 154 40.79 -17.18 14.01
C THR A 154 42.32 -17.13 14.02
N SER A 155 42.97 -17.06 15.19
CA SER A 155 44.43 -16.94 15.32
C SER A 155 45.22 -18.11 14.71
N ASN A 156 44.57 -19.28 14.60
CA ASN A 156 45.19 -20.51 14.13
C ASN A 156 45.04 -20.72 12.62
N LEU A 157 44.42 -19.78 11.90
CA LEU A 157 44.25 -19.87 10.46
C LEU A 157 45.49 -19.33 9.74
N PRO A 158 46.01 -20.03 8.73
CA PRO A 158 47.16 -19.56 7.97
C PRO A 158 46.81 -18.24 7.24
N SER A 159 47.69 -17.25 7.36
CA SER A 159 47.55 -15.96 6.68
C SER A 159 47.52 -16.17 5.17
N VAL A 160 46.33 -16.08 4.57
CA VAL A 160 46.14 -16.20 3.13
C VAL A 160 46.78 -14.97 2.47
N ARG A 161 47.90 -15.16 1.76
CA ARG A 161 48.71 -14.09 1.15
C ARG A 161 47.99 -13.25 0.09
N ASN A 162 46.77 -13.62 -0.29
CA ASN A 162 45.85 -12.83 -1.11
C ASN A 162 44.44 -13.29 -0.74
N PRO A 163 43.74 -12.68 0.24
CA PRO A 163 42.32 -12.96 0.39
C PRO A 163 41.65 -12.62 -0.94
N PRO A 164 40.77 -13.48 -1.49
CA PRO A 164 39.94 -13.06 -2.61
C PRO A 164 39.29 -11.74 -2.19
N LYS A 165 39.35 -10.72 -3.07
CA LYS A 165 38.64 -9.46 -2.81
C LYS A 165 37.26 -9.85 -2.31
N PRO A 166 36.76 -9.27 -1.19
CA PRO A 166 35.36 -9.45 -0.85
C PRO A 166 34.64 -9.19 -2.15
N LEU A 167 33.89 -10.18 -2.64
CA LEU A 167 32.92 -9.87 -3.68
C LEU A 167 32.21 -8.63 -3.13
N PRO A 168 32.03 -7.57 -3.95
CA PRO A 168 31.12 -6.52 -3.52
C PRO A 168 29.93 -7.29 -2.98
N SER A 169 29.58 -7.05 -1.71
CA SER A 169 28.33 -7.56 -1.15
C SER A 169 27.37 -7.44 -2.29
N THR A 170 26.74 -8.54 -2.71
CA THR A 170 25.64 -8.45 -3.66
C THR A 170 24.69 -7.50 -2.99
N GLU A 171 24.89 -6.23 -3.32
CA GLU A 171 24.02 -5.14 -3.14
C GLU A 171 22.73 -5.78 -3.61
N CYS A 172 21.80 -5.92 -2.67
CA CYS A 172 20.47 -6.38 -2.94
C CYS A 172 19.62 -5.11 -2.95
N PRO A 173 19.76 -4.16 -3.92
CA PRO A 173 19.08 -2.89 -3.83
C PRO A 173 17.83 -2.89 -4.72
N ALA A 174 17.56 -3.99 -5.46
CA ALA A 174 16.39 -4.15 -6.32
C ALA A 174 15.43 -5.24 -5.81
N ASP A 175 15.93 -6.35 -5.25
CA ASP A 175 15.08 -7.48 -4.88
C ASP A 175 14.22 -7.23 -3.64
N PHE A 176 14.72 -6.54 -2.61
CA PHE A 176 13.92 -6.34 -1.38
C PHE A 176 12.65 -5.50 -1.63
N GLN A 177 12.73 -4.47 -2.47
CA GLN A 177 11.55 -3.65 -2.82
C GLN A 177 10.53 -4.45 -3.63
N ASN A 178 11.01 -5.36 -4.47
CA ASN A 178 10.17 -6.28 -5.22
C ASN A 178 9.49 -7.30 -4.29
N GLU A 179 10.23 -7.85 -3.32
CA GLU A 179 9.68 -8.77 -2.32
C GLU A 179 8.68 -8.08 -1.37
N ILE A 180 8.92 -6.82 -0.96
CA ILE A 180 7.94 -6.01 -0.22
C ILE A 180 6.65 -5.86 -1.03
N ARG A 181 6.75 -5.60 -2.34
CA ARG A 181 5.58 -5.43 -3.20
C ARG A 181 4.75 -6.72 -3.24
N LYS A 182 5.39 -7.88 -3.42
CA LYS A 182 4.72 -9.19 -3.38
C LYS A 182 4.02 -9.42 -2.04
N ILE A 183 4.68 -9.10 -0.92
CA ILE A 183 4.09 -9.17 0.42
C ILE A 183 2.85 -8.27 0.52
N LEU A 184 2.93 -7.02 0.08
CA LEU A 184 1.80 -6.08 0.13
C LEU A 184 0.61 -6.56 -0.71
N ILE A 185 0.86 -7.04 -1.94
CA ILE A 185 -0.19 -7.59 -2.82
C ILE A 185 -0.89 -8.77 -2.12
N THR A 186 -0.10 -9.66 -1.52
CA THR A 186 -0.61 -10.80 -0.74
C THR A 186 -1.48 -10.37 0.43
N LEU A 187 -1.04 -9.37 1.19
CA LEU A 187 -1.79 -8.83 2.33
C LEU A 187 -3.09 -8.15 1.88
N VAL A 188 -3.06 -7.42 0.78
CA VAL A 188 -4.25 -6.80 0.18
C VAL A 188 -5.26 -7.88 -0.23
N GLN A 189 -4.83 -8.90 -0.96
CA GLN A 189 -5.68 -10.04 -1.37
C GLN A 189 -6.24 -10.81 -0.16
N ALA A 190 -5.43 -11.06 0.87
CA ALA A 190 -5.88 -11.71 2.10
C ALA A 190 -6.87 -10.84 2.89
N SER A 191 -6.62 -9.53 2.98
CA SER A 191 -7.53 -8.59 3.65
C SER A 191 -8.87 -8.50 2.94
N ALA A 192 -8.90 -8.52 1.60
CA ALA A 192 -10.14 -8.54 0.83
C ALA A 192 -10.99 -9.78 1.15
N LYS A 193 -10.36 -10.96 1.21
CA LYS A 193 -11.04 -12.22 1.58
C LYS A 193 -11.63 -12.19 3.00
N ILE A 194 -10.93 -11.57 3.95
CA ILE A 194 -11.40 -11.44 5.34
C ILE A 194 -12.52 -10.40 5.44
N LEU A 195 -12.33 -9.25 4.79
CA LEU A 195 -13.28 -8.12 4.84
C LEU A 195 -14.57 -8.39 4.07
N MET A 196 -14.58 -9.35 3.15
CA MET A 196 -15.80 -9.77 2.42
C MET A 196 -16.94 -10.18 3.37
N TYR A 197 -16.62 -10.77 4.52
CA TYR A 197 -17.61 -11.17 5.53
C TYR A 197 -17.91 -10.08 6.56
N SER A 198 -17.36 -8.87 6.39
CA SER A 198 -17.54 -7.74 7.29
C SER A 198 -18.81 -6.94 6.95
N PRO A 199 -19.49 -6.33 7.93
CA PRO A 199 -20.61 -5.42 7.67
C PRO A 199 -20.25 -4.17 6.84
N TYR A 200 -18.94 -3.89 6.66
CA TYR A 200 -18.45 -2.77 5.84
C TYR A 200 -18.14 -3.15 4.39
N ALA A 201 -18.28 -4.43 4.01
CA ALA A 201 -17.87 -4.95 2.69
C ALA A 201 -18.53 -4.18 1.53
N GLU A 202 -19.83 -3.91 1.61
CA GLU A 202 -20.56 -3.21 0.54
C GLU A 202 -20.08 -1.78 0.33
N LYS A 203 -19.86 -1.02 1.43
CA LYS A 203 -19.33 0.34 1.34
C LYS A 203 -17.93 0.35 0.74
N LEU A 204 -17.09 -0.59 1.15
CA LEU A 204 -15.73 -0.72 0.61
C LEU A 204 -15.75 -1.11 -0.87
N TYR A 205 -16.67 -1.98 -1.27
CA TYR A 205 -16.88 -2.33 -2.67
C TYR A 205 -17.25 -1.09 -3.49
N ASP A 206 -18.21 -0.29 -3.01
CA ASP A 206 -18.65 0.92 -3.71
C ASP A 206 -17.51 1.96 -3.79
N ASP A 207 -16.77 2.19 -2.70
CA ASP A 207 -15.60 3.09 -2.67
C ASP A 207 -14.50 2.64 -3.65
N ILE A 208 -14.24 1.33 -3.75
CA ILE A 208 -13.24 0.78 -4.67
C ILE A 208 -13.77 0.83 -6.10
N LYS A 209 -15.06 0.58 -6.32
CA LYS A 209 -15.72 0.67 -7.63
C LYS A 209 -15.63 2.07 -8.20
N GLU A 210 -15.95 3.08 -7.40
CA GLU A 210 -15.82 4.48 -7.79
C GLU A 210 -14.37 4.83 -8.17
N LYS A 211 -13.39 4.41 -7.33
CA LYS A 211 -11.97 4.61 -7.61
C LYS A 211 -11.51 3.89 -8.88
N LEU A 212 -12.00 2.68 -9.13
CA LEU A 212 -11.66 1.91 -10.32
C LEU A 212 -12.31 2.53 -11.57
N GLN A 213 -13.54 2.99 -11.47
CA GLN A 213 -14.25 3.67 -12.56
C GLN A 213 -13.57 4.97 -12.97
N ALA A 214 -13.13 5.77 -12.00
CA ALA A 214 -12.34 6.98 -12.25
C ALA A 214 -11.00 6.67 -12.95
N ARG A 215 -10.40 5.49 -12.69
CA ARG A 215 -9.16 5.05 -13.35
C ARG A 215 -9.38 4.51 -14.77
N CYS A 216 -10.43 3.72 -14.98
CA CYS A 216 -10.70 3.04 -16.24
C CYS A 216 -11.33 3.95 -17.30
N ASN A 217 -12.16 4.92 -16.90
CA ASN A 217 -12.82 5.86 -17.80
C ASN A 217 -12.47 7.31 -17.42
N PRO A 218 -11.26 7.79 -17.70
CA PRO A 218 -10.94 9.20 -17.53
C PRO A 218 -11.82 10.00 -18.51
N ILE A 219 -12.62 10.94 -17.99
CA ILE A 219 -13.46 11.84 -18.81
C ILE A 219 -12.52 12.69 -19.67
N ASN A 220 -12.25 12.28 -20.91
CA ASN A 220 -11.34 12.98 -21.79
C ASN A 220 -12.09 14.02 -22.62
N ASP A 221 -11.69 15.28 -22.49
CA ASP A 221 -12.24 16.36 -23.30
C ASP A 221 -11.98 16.08 -24.78
N LEU A 222 -13.07 15.87 -25.54
CA LEU A 222 -13.06 15.66 -26.99
C LEU A 222 -12.28 16.74 -27.76
N LYS A 223 -12.21 17.96 -27.22
CA LYS A 223 -11.43 19.07 -27.78
C LYS A 223 -9.92 18.82 -27.68
N VAL A 224 -9.43 18.32 -26.56
CA VAL A 224 -8.00 18.04 -26.35
C VAL A 224 -7.53 16.89 -27.24
N ILE A 225 -8.36 15.84 -27.37
CA ILE A 225 -8.07 14.73 -28.29
C ILE A 225 -8.00 15.22 -29.73
N LYS A 226 -8.97 16.03 -30.18
CA LYS A 226 -8.96 16.59 -31.54
C LYS A 226 -7.73 17.46 -31.78
N ASN A 227 -7.40 18.36 -30.87
CA ASN A 227 -6.22 19.23 -31.00
C ASN A 227 -4.91 18.44 -31.09
N LEU A 228 -4.72 17.39 -30.28
CA LEU A 228 -3.51 16.57 -30.31
C LEU A 228 -3.41 15.69 -31.57
N VAL A 229 -4.55 15.23 -32.09
CA VAL A 229 -4.59 14.51 -33.37
C VAL A 229 -4.34 15.47 -34.54
N GLU A 230 -4.88 16.69 -34.51
CA GLU A 230 -4.61 17.75 -35.48
C GLU A 230 -3.14 18.18 -35.49
N MET A 231 -2.44 18.07 -34.35
CA MET A 231 -0.98 18.26 -34.25
C MET A 231 -0.16 17.12 -34.88
N GLY A 232 -0.80 16.06 -35.41
CA GLY A 232 -0.13 14.99 -36.14
C GLY A 232 0.20 13.74 -35.32
N TYR A 233 -0.23 13.65 -34.06
CA TYR A 233 -0.01 12.47 -33.22
C TYR A 233 -1.08 11.39 -33.48
N PRO A 234 -0.72 10.09 -33.48
CA PRO A 234 -1.69 9.03 -33.72
C PRO A 234 -2.69 8.92 -32.56
N HIS A 235 -3.97 8.76 -32.90
CA HIS A 235 -5.10 8.77 -31.95
C HIS A 235 -4.90 7.82 -30.75
N LYS A 236 -4.31 6.63 -31.00
CA LYS A 236 -4.02 5.64 -29.94
C LYS A 236 -2.95 6.13 -28.95
N LYS A 237 -1.87 6.79 -29.41
CA LYS A 237 -0.84 7.35 -28.53
C LYS A 237 -1.38 8.54 -27.73
N VAL A 238 -2.24 9.37 -28.34
CA VAL A 238 -2.92 10.47 -27.65
C VAL A 238 -3.79 9.96 -26.51
N LEU A 239 -4.58 8.90 -26.73
CA LEU A 239 -5.37 8.29 -25.67
C LEU A 239 -4.50 7.65 -24.57
N LYS A 240 -3.39 7.00 -24.94
CA LYS A 240 -2.40 6.45 -23.99
C LYS A 240 -1.79 7.55 -23.11
N ALA A 241 -1.36 8.65 -23.73
CA ALA A 241 -0.79 9.81 -23.04
C ALA A 241 -1.77 10.47 -22.06
N LEU A 242 -3.00 10.74 -22.51
CA LEU A 242 -4.04 11.35 -21.70
C LEU A 242 -4.48 10.44 -20.54
N CYS A 243 -4.50 9.11 -20.76
CA CYS A 243 -4.83 8.14 -19.72
C CYS A 243 -3.74 8.06 -18.64
N LEU A 244 -2.46 8.03 -19.04
CA LEU A 244 -1.34 7.97 -18.10
C LEU A 244 -1.22 9.24 -17.24
N ARG A 245 -1.37 10.42 -17.85
CA ARG A 245 -1.14 11.69 -17.14
C ARG A 245 -2.29 12.09 -16.20
N LYS A 246 -3.53 11.77 -16.54
CA LYS A 246 -4.67 11.94 -15.62
C LYS A 246 -4.61 11.09 -14.36
N GLN A 247 -3.97 9.92 -14.41
CA GLN A 247 -3.88 9.03 -13.24
C GLN A 247 -2.86 9.51 -12.19
N VAL A 248 -1.83 10.24 -12.64
CA VAL A 248 -0.84 10.88 -11.76
C VAL A 248 -1.37 12.21 -11.19
N SER A 249 -2.25 12.86 -11.94
CA SER A 249 -2.76 14.21 -11.69
C SER A 249 -4.30 14.19 -11.70
N ILE A 250 -4.91 13.79 -10.58
CA ILE A 250 -6.37 13.58 -10.48
C ILE A 250 -7.16 14.92 -10.56
N PHE A 251 -6.51 16.08 -10.39
CA PHE A 251 -7.20 17.36 -10.24
C PHE A 251 -6.67 18.56 -11.05
N LEU A 252 -5.73 18.40 -11.99
CA LEU A 252 -5.27 19.51 -12.85
C LEU A 252 -6.06 19.61 -14.15
N SER A 253 -6.52 20.83 -14.47
CA SER A 253 -7.22 21.22 -15.70
C SER A 253 -6.29 21.36 -16.94
N SER A 254 -5.02 20.96 -16.85
CA SER A 254 -4.03 21.05 -17.92
C SER A 254 -3.58 19.68 -18.45
N ASN A 255 -4.55 18.80 -18.74
CA ASN A 255 -4.32 17.49 -19.35
C ASN A 255 -3.59 17.58 -20.72
N MET A 256 -3.74 18.70 -21.44
CA MET A 256 -3.15 18.86 -22.77
C MET A 256 -1.63 18.97 -22.74
N THR A 257 -1.07 19.75 -21.83
CA THR A 257 0.37 20.05 -21.79
C THR A 257 1.18 18.84 -21.32
N GLU A 258 0.70 18.13 -20.31
CA GLU A 258 1.36 16.92 -19.78
C GLU A 258 1.27 15.74 -20.77
N ALA A 259 0.12 15.59 -21.44
CA ALA A 259 -0.02 14.59 -22.49
C ALA A 259 0.85 14.92 -23.70
N LEU A 260 0.98 16.20 -24.06
CA LEU A 260 1.87 16.64 -25.13
C LEU A 260 3.34 16.40 -24.76
N GLU A 261 3.76 16.70 -23.53
CA GLU A 261 5.11 16.41 -23.03
C GLU A 261 5.41 14.90 -23.09
N TRP A 262 4.47 14.06 -22.67
CA TRP A 262 4.61 12.60 -22.81
C TRP A 262 4.73 12.17 -24.28
N LEU A 263 3.90 12.71 -25.17
CA LEU A 263 3.96 12.41 -26.61
C LEU A 263 5.26 12.85 -27.27
N ILE A 264 5.85 13.96 -26.80
CA ILE A 264 7.17 14.43 -27.23
C ILE A 264 8.27 13.48 -26.74
N GLU A 265 8.22 13.04 -25.49
CA GLU A 265 9.20 12.09 -24.95
C GLU A 265 9.16 10.71 -25.62
N HIS A 266 7.99 10.26 -26.09
CA HIS A 266 7.77 8.94 -26.69
C HIS A 266 7.54 9.02 -28.21
N GLN A 267 8.09 10.06 -28.85
CA GLN A 267 7.99 10.26 -30.30
C GLN A 267 8.78 9.21 -31.08
N ASP A 268 9.90 8.72 -30.53
CA ASP A 268 10.79 7.73 -31.14
C ASP A 268 10.36 6.27 -30.88
N ASP A 269 9.36 6.05 -30.01
CA ASP A 269 8.85 4.71 -29.73
C ASP A 269 8.07 4.20 -30.94
N SER A 270 8.38 3.00 -31.43
CA SER A 270 7.72 2.42 -32.59
C SER A 270 6.20 2.43 -32.44
N ASP A 271 5.48 2.93 -33.45
CA ASP A 271 4.00 2.90 -33.51
C ASP A 271 3.43 1.46 -33.51
N ASP A 272 4.32 0.48 -33.66
CA ASP A 272 4.09 -0.96 -33.74
C ASP A 272 3.99 -1.64 -32.37
N ASP A 273 3.50 -0.93 -31.34
CA ASP A 273 2.84 -1.50 -30.14
C ASP A 273 1.50 -2.20 -30.55
N SER A 274 1.41 -2.67 -31.80
CA SER A 274 0.26 -3.27 -32.47
C SER A 274 -0.11 -4.65 -31.93
N ASN A 275 0.68 -5.20 -31.00
CA ASN A 275 0.37 -6.42 -30.26
C ASN A 275 -0.22 -6.18 -28.86
N ASP A 276 -0.51 -4.94 -28.45
CA ASP A 276 -1.27 -4.68 -27.21
C ASP A 276 -2.80 -4.80 -27.41
N GLU A 277 -3.24 -5.38 -28.54
CA GLU A 277 -4.48 -6.16 -28.53
C GLU A 277 -4.24 -7.42 -27.69
N THR A 278 -4.68 -7.36 -26.44
CA THR A 278 -5.59 -8.37 -25.89
C THR A 278 -5.43 -9.83 -26.35
N ASP A 279 -4.23 -10.40 -26.34
CA ASP A 279 -4.06 -11.85 -26.57
C ASP A 279 -2.85 -12.40 -25.78
N PHE A 280 -3.08 -12.69 -24.50
CA PHE A 280 -2.48 -13.90 -23.94
C PHE A 280 -3.25 -15.08 -24.53
N SER A 281 -2.89 -15.50 -25.74
CA SER A 281 -3.16 -16.87 -26.13
C SER A 281 -2.38 -17.77 -25.14
N PRO A 282 -3.02 -18.80 -24.55
CA PRO A 282 -2.30 -19.74 -23.71
C PRO A 282 -1.28 -20.41 -24.62
N ALA A 283 0.00 -20.31 -24.29
CA ALA A 283 1.00 -21.16 -24.89
C ALA A 283 0.69 -22.61 -24.49
N ASN A 284 -0.18 -23.26 -25.28
CA ASN A 284 -0.04 -24.67 -25.58
C ASN A 284 1.37 -24.83 -26.17
N THR A 285 2.33 -25.11 -25.29
CA THR A 285 3.59 -25.69 -25.73
C THR A 285 3.29 -27.18 -25.86
N MET A 286 3.42 -27.70 -27.07
CA MET A 286 3.33 -29.11 -27.43
C MET A 286 3.95 -30.00 -26.33
N THR A 287 3.12 -30.73 -25.60
CA THR A 287 3.55 -31.93 -24.88
C THR A 287 3.28 -33.12 -25.78
N ASP A 288 4.26 -33.48 -26.61
CA ASP A 288 4.36 -34.85 -27.10
C ASP A 288 5.13 -35.66 -26.06
N THR A 289 4.40 -36.29 -25.15
CA THR A 289 4.72 -37.63 -24.64
C THR A 289 3.49 -38.21 -23.94
N ASP A 290 2.86 -39.15 -24.61
CA ASP A 290 1.76 -39.99 -24.15
C ASP A 290 2.06 -40.65 -22.80
N ILE A 291 1.21 -40.42 -21.77
CA ILE A 291 0.69 -41.47 -20.87
C ILE A 291 -0.73 -41.05 -20.41
N ALA A 292 -1.69 -41.95 -20.64
CA ALA A 292 -3.12 -41.81 -20.41
C ALA A 292 -3.55 -41.73 -18.91
N ASN A 293 -4.50 -40.85 -18.58
CA ASN A 293 -5.80 -41.19 -17.98
C ASN A 293 -6.72 -39.97 -17.74
N PRO A 294 -8.06 -40.14 -17.69
CA PRO A 294 -9.02 -39.06 -17.86
C PRO A 294 -9.55 -38.53 -16.52
N SER A 295 -9.70 -37.21 -16.40
CA SER A 295 -10.75 -36.60 -15.57
C SER A 295 -11.00 -35.15 -15.99
N SER A 296 -12.27 -34.91 -16.32
CA SER A 296 -12.89 -33.68 -16.80
C SER A 296 -12.85 -32.53 -15.79
N SER A 297 -12.51 -31.32 -16.24
CA SER A 297 -13.03 -30.06 -15.66
C SER A 297 -12.75 -28.84 -16.55
N ILE A 298 -13.72 -28.51 -17.41
CA ILE A 298 -14.19 -27.18 -17.84
C ILE A 298 -13.12 -26.08 -18.07
N ASN A 299 -12.81 -25.83 -19.36
CA ASN A 299 -12.10 -24.66 -19.84
C ASN A 299 -12.99 -23.40 -19.80
N THR A 300 -12.87 -22.55 -18.78
CA THR A 300 -13.37 -21.16 -18.84
C THR A 300 -12.27 -20.24 -19.39
N LYS A 301 -12.46 -19.70 -20.59
CA LYS A 301 -11.57 -18.66 -21.16
C LYS A 301 -11.57 -17.43 -20.23
N LYS A 302 -10.40 -17.01 -19.72
CA LYS A 302 -10.26 -15.78 -18.92
C LYS A 302 -10.65 -14.56 -19.78
N LYS A 303 -11.63 -13.76 -19.33
CA LYS A 303 -12.06 -12.52 -19.98
C LYS A 303 -10.97 -11.43 -19.93
N SER A 304 -10.95 -10.54 -20.90
CA SER A 304 -10.02 -9.39 -20.92
C SER A 304 -10.33 -8.40 -19.80
N PHE A 305 -9.30 -7.74 -19.23
CA PHE A 305 -9.47 -6.69 -18.20
C PHE A 305 -10.46 -5.60 -18.64
N LYS A 306 -10.37 -5.15 -19.90
CA LYS A 306 -11.23 -4.11 -20.45
C LYS A 306 -12.69 -4.57 -20.53
N GLU A 307 -12.90 -5.84 -20.86
CA GLU A 307 -14.21 -6.47 -20.92
C GLU A 307 -14.81 -6.65 -19.51
N ALA A 308 -13.99 -7.08 -18.54
CA ALA A 308 -14.38 -7.20 -17.13
C ALA A 308 -14.77 -5.84 -16.51
N CYS A 309 -14.03 -4.77 -16.79
CA CYS A 309 -14.39 -3.42 -16.36
C CYS A 309 -15.69 -2.94 -17.02
N LEU A 310 -15.87 -3.18 -18.33
CA LEU A 310 -17.09 -2.81 -19.05
C LEU A 310 -18.33 -3.56 -18.52
N GLU A 311 -18.18 -4.82 -18.12
CA GLU A 311 -19.25 -5.58 -17.47
C GLU A 311 -19.56 -5.04 -16.06
N LEU A 312 -18.54 -4.73 -15.26
CA LEU A 312 -18.69 -4.18 -13.90
C LEU A 312 -19.40 -2.81 -13.87
N PHE A 313 -19.20 -1.99 -14.91
CA PHE A 313 -19.78 -0.65 -15.03
C PHE A 313 -21.10 -0.61 -15.79
N LYS A 314 -21.52 -1.70 -16.44
CA LYS A 314 -22.87 -1.78 -17.01
C LYS A 314 -23.86 -1.89 -15.85
N GLU A 315 -24.79 -0.94 -15.77
CA GLU A 315 -25.90 -1.00 -14.82
C GLU A 315 -26.82 -2.17 -15.19
N LYS A 316 -26.54 -3.34 -14.60
CA LYS A 316 -27.58 -4.32 -14.34
C LYS A 316 -28.06 -4.10 -12.92
N GLN A 317 -29.23 -3.48 -12.80
CA GLN A 317 -30.11 -3.73 -11.67
C GLN A 317 -30.47 -5.21 -11.72
N ASP A 318 -29.92 -6.01 -10.81
CA ASP A 318 -30.63 -7.04 -10.04
C ASP A 318 -29.66 -8.08 -9.46
N GLN A 319 -29.57 -8.11 -8.12
CA GLN A 319 -29.17 -9.25 -7.28
C GLN A 319 -27.86 -10.00 -7.57
N GLU A 320 -26.81 -9.38 -8.12
CA GLU A 320 -25.46 -9.95 -8.05
C GLU A 320 -24.79 -9.57 -6.72
N GLU A 321 -24.34 -10.59 -5.98
CA GLU A 321 -23.63 -10.44 -4.70
C GLU A 321 -22.33 -9.66 -4.92
N LYS A 322 -22.15 -8.55 -4.20
CA LYS A 322 -20.99 -7.66 -4.36
C LYS A 322 -19.71 -8.35 -3.87
N ASP A 323 -18.92 -8.88 -4.79
CA ASP A 323 -17.66 -9.56 -4.46
C ASP A 323 -16.49 -8.57 -4.30
N LEU A 324 -16.07 -8.35 -3.05
CA LEU A 324 -14.92 -7.52 -2.70
C LEU A 324 -13.59 -8.11 -3.19
N VAL A 325 -13.46 -9.44 -3.26
CA VAL A 325 -12.24 -10.11 -3.73
C VAL A 325 -12.08 -9.85 -5.22
N TYR A 326 -13.14 -9.99 -5.99
CA TYR A 326 -13.14 -9.73 -7.43
C TYR A 326 -12.76 -8.29 -7.77
N ILE A 327 -13.35 -7.30 -7.08
CA ILE A 327 -13.07 -5.89 -7.38
C ILE A 327 -11.64 -5.47 -6.99
N VAL A 328 -11.10 -6.05 -5.90
CA VAL A 328 -9.71 -5.83 -5.49
C VAL A 328 -8.74 -6.47 -6.49
N GLU A 329 -9.07 -7.65 -7.03
CA GLU A 329 -8.26 -8.27 -8.08
C GLU A 329 -8.27 -7.44 -9.37
N LEU A 330 -9.43 -6.89 -9.76
CA LEU A 330 -9.51 -5.94 -10.87
C LEU A 330 -8.72 -4.66 -10.60
N LEU A 331 -8.75 -4.13 -9.37
CA LEU A 331 -7.95 -2.97 -8.99
C LEU A 331 -6.44 -3.27 -9.11
N LEU A 332 -5.99 -4.42 -8.64
CA LEU A 332 -4.59 -4.86 -8.79
C LEU A 332 -4.23 -5.04 -10.27
N GLN A 333 -5.12 -5.61 -11.07
CA GLN A 333 -4.93 -5.77 -12.51
C GLN A 333 -4.83 -4.40 -13.22
N SER A 334 -5.61 -3.41 -12.79
CA SER A 334 -5.52 -2.04 -13.31
C SER A 334 -4.15 -1.41 -13.02
N PHE A 335 -3.61 -1.64 -11.80
CA PHE A 335 -2.30 -1.14 -11.41
C PHE A 335 -1.18 -1.80 -12.19
N ARG A 336 -1.28 -3.12 -12.42
CA ARG A 336 -0.35 -3.88 -13.29
C ARG A 336 -0.33 -3.31 -14.70
N GLN A 337 -1.51 -3.03 -15.26
CA GLN A 337 -1.62 -2.47 -16.60
C GLN A 337 -1.01 -1.06 -16.68
N TRP A 338 -1.30 -0.20 -15.69
CA TRP A 338 -0.72 1.14 -15.63
C TRP A 338 0.81 1.10 -15.57
N LYS A 339 1.38 0.28 -14.68
CA LYS A 339 2.84 0.14 -14.53
C LYS A 339 3.51 -0.38 -15.81
N ARG A 340 2.85 -1.28 -16.54
CA ARG A 340 3.33 -1.77 -17.86
C ARG A 340 3.27 -0.69 -18.94
N MET A 341 2.33 0.25 -18.84
CA MET A 341 2.14 1.33 -19.80
C MET A 341 3.08 2.52 -19.56
N GLU A 342 3.48 2.76 -18.31
CA GLU A 342 4.49 3.77 -17.93
C GLU A 342 5.93 3.27 -18.13
N PHE A 343 6.12 1.95 -18.33
CA PHE A 343 7.43 1.33 -18.39
C PHE A 343 8.37 2.00 -19.40
N LYS A 344 9.51 2.51 -18.90
CA LYS A 344 10.60 3.07 -19.72
C LYS A 344 11.80 2.12 -19.70
N PRO A 345 12.22 1.57 -20.86
CA PRO A 345 13.40 0.71 -20.93
C PRO A 345 14.67 1.46 -20.51
N ASN A 346 15.48 0.84 -19.66
CA ASN A 346 16.78 1.40 -19.29
C ASN A 346 17.73 1.37 -20.51
N LYS A 347 18.06 2.55 -21.05
CA LYS A 347 18.93 2.72 -22.24
C LYS A 347 20.31 2.08 -22.10
N ARG A 348 20.81 1.88 -20.88
CA ARG A 348 22.10 1.19 -20.63
C ARG A 348 21.94 -0.33 -20.75
N ALA A 349 20.93 -0.89 -20.09
CA ALA A 349 20.64 -2.32 -20.14
C ALA A 349 20.24 -2.75 -21.56
N MET A 350 19.42 -1.93 -22.23
CA MET A 350 19.01 -2.16 -23.61
C MET A 350 20.21 -2.21 -24.56
N ARG A 351 21.09 -1.20 -24.53
CA ARG A 351 22.33 -1.21 -25.35
C ARG A 351 23.19 -2.43 -25.07
N SER A 352 23.39 -2.78 -23.79
CA SER A 352 24.20 -3.93 -23.42
C SER A 352 23.63 -5.25 -23.93
N LEU A 353 22.30 -5.45 -23.86
CA LEU A 353 21.65 -6.67 -24.35
C LEU A 353 21.63 -6.74 -25.88
N VAL A 354 21.45 -5.61 -26.56
CA VAL A 354 21.53 -5.53 -28.02
C VAL A 354 22.96 -5.78 -28.51
N GLU A 355 23.97 -5.25 -27.81
CA GLU A 355 25.40 -5.53 -28.07
C GLU A 355 25.75 -7.02 -27.88
N MET A 356 25.00 -7.75 -27.05
CA MET A 356 25.13 -9.22 -26.90
C MET A 356 24.46 -9.99 -28.05
N GLY A 357 23.79 -9.31 -28.99
CA GLY A 357 23.20 -9.90 -30.18
C GLY A 357 21.70 -10.21 -30.07
N PHE A 358 21.02 -9.73 -29.02
CA PHE A 358 19.56 -9.90 -28.90
C PHE A 358 18.80 -8.83 -29.70
N GLU A 359 17.67 -9.21 -30.29
CA GLU A 359 16.81 -8.28 -31.05
C GLU A 359 16.19 -7.20 -30.16
N ASP A 360 16.18 -5.95 -30.64
CA ASP A 360 15.63 -4.79 -29.91
C ASP A 360 14.23 -5.04 -29.36
N LYS A 361 13.34 -5.65 -30.14
CA LYS A 361 11.95 -5.96 -29.74
C LYS A 361 11.91 -6.96 -28.57
N ASN A 362 12.75 -7.99 -28.61
CA ASN A 362 12.81 -9.01 -27.56
C ASN A 362 13.44 -8.45 -26.29
N VAL A 363 14.46 -7.60 -26.42
CA VAL A 363 15.11 -6.92 -25.29
C VAL A 363 14.13 -6.02 -24.55
N VAL A 364 13.34 -5.22 -25.28
CA VAL A 364 12.29 -4.38 -24.69
C VAL A 364 11.23 -5.24 -24.00
N GLY A 365 10.81 -6.35 -24.62
CA GLY A 365 9.89 -7.32 -24.01
C GLY A 365 10.44 -7.91 -22.72
N ALA A 366 11.69 -8.37 -22.72
CA ALA A 366 12.36 -8.94 -21.56
C ALA A 366 12.47 -7.93 -20.41
N LEU A 367 12.96 -6.72 -20.70
CA LEU A 367 13.09 -5.65 -19.71
C LEU A 367 11.73 -5.21 -19.14
N LYS A 368 10.65 -5.27 -19.94
CA LYS A 368 9.28 -4.97 -19.50
C LYS A 368 8.76 -6.01 -18.52
N VAL A 369 9.12 -7.28 -18.69
CA VAL A 369 8.76 -8.37 -17.76
C VAL A 369 9.62 -8.32 -16.49
N THR A 370 10.93 -8.08 -16.63
CA THR A 370 11.88 -8.14 -15.51
C THR A 370 12.03 -6.82 -14.75
N GLY A 371 11.34 -5.76 -15.18
CA GLY A 371 11.36 -4.46 -14.50
C GLY A 371 12.70 -3.73 -14.61
N ASN A 372 13.31 -3.73 -15.80
CA ASN A 372 14.64 -3.13 -16.09
C ASN A 372 15.85 -3.80 -15.44
N ASP A 373 15.71 -5.03 -14.94
CA ASP A 373 16.84 -5.82 -14.49
C ASP A 373 17.52 -6.49 -15.69
N GLN A 374 18.78 -6.13 -15.92
CA GLN A 374 19.59 -6.62 -17.02
C GLN A 374 19.92 -8.11 -16.90
N ALA A 375 20.23 -8.61 -15.69
CA ALA A 375 20.61 -10.00 -15.49
C ALA A 375 19.41 -10.92 -15.71
N ASN A 376 18.30 -10.57 -15.09
CA ASN A 376 17.02 -11.27 -15.24
C ASN A 376 16.50 -11.19 -16.69
N ALA A 377 16.68 -10.05 -17.38
CA ALA A 377 16.30 -9.93 -18.80
C ALA A 377 17.16 -10.82 -19.71
N CYS A 378 18.45 -10.97 -19.40
CA CYS A 378 19.34 -11.87 -20.12
C CYS A 378 18.92 -13.34 -19.95
N GLU A 379 18.63 -13.78 -18.72
CA GLU A 379 18.12 -15.13 -18.44
C GLU A 379 16.79 -15.40 -19.17
N TRP A 380 15.89 -14.41 -19.15
CA TRP A 380 14.61 -14.49 -19.86
C TRP A 380 14.80 -14.64 -21.38
N LEU A 381 15.75 -13.90 -21.97
CA LEU A 381 16.08 -13.97 -23.40
C LEU A 381 16.76 -15.27 -23.79
N LEU A 382 17.52 -15.89 -22.88
CA LEU A 382 18.15 -17.20 -23.07
C LEU A 382 17.16 -18.37 -22.92
N GLY A 383 15.91 -18.09 -22.54
CA GLY A 383 14.84 -19.10 -22.43
C GLY A 383 14.66 -19.70 -21.04
N GLU A 384 15.41 -19.24 -20.03
CA GLU A 384 15.16 -19.60 -18.63
C GLU A 384 13.96 -18.80 -18.09
N ARG A 385 12.78 -19.39 -18.13
CA ARG A 385 11.51 -18.76 -17.70
C ARG A 385 11.12 -19.17 -16.28
N ARG A 386 11.93 -18.80 -15.28
CA ARG A 386 11.58 -19.05 -13.86
C ARG A 386 10.44 -18.12 -13.43
N ARG A 387 9.52 -18.60 -12.58
CA ARG A 387 8.40 -17.80 -12.02
C ARG A 387 8.87 -16.49 -11.35
N SER A 388 10.05 -16.49 -10.74
CA SER A 388 10.66 -15.29 -10.14
C SER A 388 10.96 -14.17 -11.13
N LEU A 389 11.18 -14.49 -12.41
CA LEU A 389 11.48 -13.55 -13.50
C LEU A 389 10.22 -12.95 -14.12
N GLN A 390 9.05 -13.58 -13.93
CA GLN A 390 7.84 -13.30 -14.69
C GLN A 390 6.87 -12.33 -13.97
N ASP A 391 6.82 -12.37 -12.63
CA ASP A 391 5.73 -11.76 -11.87
C ASP A 391 6.18 -11.02 -10.60
N LEU A 392 6.85 -9.89 -10.80
CA LEU A 392 7.11 -8.92 -9.72
C LEU A 392 5.82 -8.26 -9.18
N ASP A 393 4.69 -8.47 -9.86
CA ASP A 393 3.40 -7.85 -9.55
C ASP A 393 2.33 -8.88 -9.15
N GLU A 394 2.71 -10.13 -8.87
CA GLU A 394 1.84 -11.13 -8.22
C GLU A 394 2.16 -11.30 -6.74
N GLY A 395 1.19 -11.80 -5.97
CA GLY A 395 1.38 -12.11 -4.55
C GLY A 395 2.31 -13.31 -4.33
N LEU A 396 2.64 -13.55 -3.07
CA LEU A 396 3.38 -14.74 -2.63
C LEU A 396 2.52 -16.00 -2.83
N GLU A 397 3.20 -17.11 -3.14
CA GLU A 397 2.55 -18.42 -3.26
C GLU A 397 1.90 -18.82 -1.92
N SER A 398 0.62 -19.20 -1.95
CA SER A 398 -0.17 -19.50 -0.75
C SER A 398 0.36 -20.71 0.04
N ASP A 399 1.07 -21.62 -0.62
CA ASP A 399 1.68 -22.79 0.04
C ASP A 399 3.10 -22.54 0.56
N GLY A 400 3.69 -21.39 0.22
CA GLY A 400 5.06 -21.03 0.56
C GLY A 400 5.29 -20.86 2.06
N LEU A 401 6.51 -21.18 2.52
CA LEU A 401 6.90 -21.03 3.92
C LEU A 401 6.83 -19.57 4.39
N ILE A 402 7.21 -18.63 3.52
CA ILE A 402 7.14 -17.18 3.81
C ILE A 402 5.70 -16.73 3.99
N TYR A 403 4.79 -17.18 3.11
CA TYR A 403 3.36 -16.90 3.24
C TYR A 403 2.81 -17.40 4.57
N LYS A 404 3.09 -18.66 4.92
CA LYS A 404 2.65 -19.27 6.18
C LYS A 404 3.19 -18.54 7.41
N ALA A 405 4.46 -18.13 7.39
CA ALA A 405 5.08 -17.37 8.48
C ALA A 405 4.49 -15.95 8.64
N ILE A 406 4.14 -15.28 7.53
CA ILE A 406 3.51 -13.97 7.57
C ILE A 406 2.07 -14.09 8.09
N MET A 407 1.31 -15.07 7.58
CA MET A 407 -0.09 -15.27 7.95
C MET A 407 -0.27 -15.86 9.35
N SER A 408 0.74 -16.51 9.93
CA SER A 408 0.72 -16.98 11.32
C SER A 408 0.95 -15.87 12.35
N ASN A 409 1.40 -14.69 11.93
CA ASN A 409 1.68 -13.59 12.84
C ASN A 409 0.37 -12.91 13.31
N PRO A 410 0.06 -12.88 14.63
CA PRO A 410 -1.19 -12.35 15.15
C PRO A 410 -1.35 -10.83 14.90
N HIS A 411 -0.25 -10.07 14.87
CA HIS A 411 -0.33 -8.63 14.58
C HIS A 411 -0.74 -8.35 13.13
N ILE A 412 -0.31 -9.22 12.21
CA ILE A 412 -0.67 -9.14 10.80
C ILE A 412 -2.13 -9.56 10.62
N GLN A 413 -2.57 -10.65 11.26
CA GLN A 413 -3.97 -11.04 11.22
C GLN A 413 -4.92 -9.94 11.72
N LEU A 414 -4.56 -9.28 12.82
CA LEU A 414 -5.32 -8.13 13.35
C LEU A 414 -5.32 -6.94 12.38
N SER A 415 -4.22 -6.70 11.65
CA SER A 415 -4.17 -5.60 10.69
C SER A 415 -5.06 -5.89 9.46
N LEU A 416 -5.11 -7.13 8.99
CA LEU A 416 -5.93 -7.55 7.84
C LEU A 416 -7.43 -7.31 8.03
N THR A 417 -7.91 -7.26 9.28
CA THR A 417 -9.31 -6.92 9.60
C THR A 417 -9.64 -5.43 9.45
N ARG A 418 -8.62 -4.57 9.26
CA ARG A 418 -8.83 -3.12 9.12
C ARG A 418 -8.97 -2.74 7.64
N PRO A 419 -10.03 -2.00 7.26
CA PRO A 419 -10.21 -1.53 5.88
C PRO A 419 -9.04 -0.71 5.31
N LYS A 420 -8.26 -0.07 6.19
CA LYS A 420 -7.05 0.69 5.80
C LYS A 420 -5.99 -0.17 5.09
N MET A 421 -5.98 -1.49 5.29
CA MET A 421 -5.06 -2.39 4.57
C MET A 421 -5.31 -2.38 3.06
N LEU A 422 -6.55 -2.17 2.61
CA LEU A 422 -6.89 -2.04 1.18
C LEU A 422 -6.43 -0.70 0.57
N LEU A 423 -6.06 0.28 1.41
CA LEU A 423 -5.67 1.64 1.00
C LEU A 423 -4.15 1.88 1.02
N VAL A 424 -3.34 0.86 1.35
CA VAL A 424 -1.88 0.97 1.51
C VAL A 424 -1.14 1.35 0.21
N VAL A 425 -1.83 1.32 -0.94
CA VAL A 425 -1.28 1.79 -2.22
C VAL A 425 -1.48 3.31 -2.36
N GLN A 426 -0.83 4.08 -1.50
CA GLN A 426 -0.52 5.50 -1.75
C GLN A 426 0.98 5.72 -1.49
N PRO A 427 1.67 6.45 -2.37
CA PRO A 427 3.12 6.64 -2.26
C PRO A 427 3.45 7.24 -0.89
N PRO A 428 4.58 6.83 -0.27
CA PRO A 428 5.00 7.36 1.02
C PRO A 428 5.19 8.87 0.93
N ILE A 429 4.73 9.57 1.96
CA ILE A 429 4.81 11.02 2.07
C ILE A 429 5.84 11.35 3.16
N THR A 430 6.76 12.26 2.85
CA THR A 430 7.87 12.61 3.74
C THR A 430 7.55 13.88 4.53
N LEU A 431 7.68 13.77 5.85
CA LEU A 431 7.58 14.88 6.80
C LEU A 431 8.96 15.20 7.35
N PHE A 432 9.38 16.46 7.24
CA PHE A 432 10.58 16.99 7.89
C PHE A 432 10.19 17.81 9.11
N MET A 433 10.98 17.72 10.17
CA MET A 433 10.77 18.48 11.39
C MET A 433 12.14 18.88 11.93
N GLY A 434 12.36 20.16 12.15
CA GLY A 434 13.61 20.60 12.77
C GLY A 434 13.68 20.17 14.24
N ILE A 435 14.86 19.72 14.67
CA ILE A 435 15.09 19.31 16.06
C ILE A 435 15.08 20.54 16.97
N ASP A 436 15.61 21.65 16.50
CA ASP A 436 15.70 22.90 17.24
C ASP A 436 15.36 24.14 16.38
N LYS A 437 15.43 25.31 17.01
CA LYS A 437 15.16 26.60 16.35
C LYS A 437 16.17 26.98 15.26
N PHE A 438 17.40 26.45 15.29
CA PHE A 438 18.44 26.76 14.32
C PHE A 438 18.27 25.88 13.07
N GLU A 439 17.98 24.59 13.23
CA GLU A 439 17.60 23.71 12.12
C GLU A 439 16.30 24.17 11.45
N ASN A 440 15.36 24.72 12.22
CA ASN A 440 14.16 25.34 11.64
C ASN A 440 14.53 26.47 10.67
N GLU A 441 15.55 27.29 10.97
CA GLU A 441 16.01 28.35 10.05
C GLU A 441 16.65 27.76 8.79
N ASP A 442 17.45 26.70 8.93
CA ASP A 442 18.06 26.03 7.77
C ASP A 442 17.00 25.37 6.87
N LEU A 443 15.97 24.76 7.46
CA LEU A 443 14.83 24.20 6.73
C LEU A 443 13.99 25.30 6.04
N ILE A 444 13.78 26.46 6.67
CA ILE A 444 13.14 27.60 6.00
C ILE A 444 14.01 28.09 4.85
N LYS A 445 15.33 28.18 5.04
CA LYS A 445 16.22 28.75 4.03
C LYS A 445 16.36 27.88 2.78
N TRP A 446 16.36 26.57 2.95
CA TRP A 446 16.59 25.61 1.86
C TRP A 446 15.36 24.75 1.51
N GLY A 447 14.20 25.04 2.10
CA GLY A 447 12.93 24.40 1.79
C GLY A 447 12.54 24.55 0.32
N TRP A 448 11.70 23.66 -0.18
CA TRP A 448 11.26 23.64 -1.58
C TRP A 448 10.01 24.51 -1.79
N PRO A 449 9.75 25.04 -3.00
CA PRO A 449 8.53 25.81 -3.27
C PRO A 449 7.25 25.02 -3.00
N GLU A 450 7.28 23.70 -3.22
CA GLU A 450 6.17 22.78 -2.99
C GLU A 450 6.04 22.29 -1.54
N ASP A 451 6.99 22.62 -0.66
CA ASP A 451 6.92 22.21 0.74
C ASP A 451 5.77 22.97 1.45
N VAL A 452 4.95 22.25 2.21
CA VAL A 452 3.89 22.85 3.04
C VAL A 452 4.36 22.92 4.47
N TRP A 453 4.37 24.12 5.02
CA TRP A 453 4.80 24.42 6.37
C TRP A 453 3.61 24.39 7.33
N PHE A 454 3.82 23.82 8.51
CA PHE A 454 2.83 23.71 9.59
C PHE A 454 3.39 24.29 10.90
N HIS A 455 2.52 24.97 11.64
CA HIS A 455 2.83 25.56 12.94
C HIS A 455 1.56 25.76 13.79
N VAL A 456 1.68 25.71 15.12
CA VAL A 456 0.55 26.01 16.01
C VAL A 456 0.22 27.51 15.98
N ASP A 457 -1.04 27.89 15.79
CA ASP A 457 -1.41 29.31 15.82
C ASP A 457 -1.12 29.93 17.20
N LYS A 458 -0.44 31.08 17.23
CA LYS A 458 -0.09 31.87 18.44
C LYS A 458 0.83 31.22 19.49
N TYR A 459 1.22 29.96 19.34
CA TYR A 459 2.05 29.25 20.32
C TYR A 459 3.39 28.80 19.72
N SER A 460 4.44 28.80 20.54
CA SER A 460 5.74 28.27 20.11
C SER A 460 5.66 26.77 19.86
N SER A 461 6.01 26.34 18.64
CA SER A 461 5.96 24.95 18.22
C SER A 461 7.05 24.61 17.20
N ALA A 462 7.34 23.32 17.05
CA ALA A 462 8.24 22.85 15.99
C ALA A 462 7.68 23.17 14.59
N HIS A 463 8.57 23.52 13.66
CA HIS A 463 8.19 23.68 12.25
C HIS A 463 8.22 22.31 11.58
N VAL A 464 7.07 21.89 11.07
CA VAL A 464 6.95 20.66 10.29
C VAL A 464 6.72 21.03 8.84
N TYR A 465 7.48 20.39 7.94
CA TYR A 465 7.38 20.55 6.51
C TYR A 465 6.91 19.25 5.88
N LEU A 466 5.87 19.34 5.07
CA LEU A 466 5.39 18.26 4.23
C LEU A 466 5.91 18.47 2.82
N ARG A 467 6.73 17.55 2.32
CA ARG A 467 7.29 17.66 0.98
C ARG A 467 6.34 17.06 -0.05
N LEU A 468 5.75 17.93 -0.87
CA LEU A 468 4.89 17.53 -1.98
C LEU A 468 5.70 17.19 -3.23
N ARG A 469 5.08 16.46 -4.17
CA ARG A 469 5.68 16.22 -5.48
C ARG A 469 5.62 17.49 -6.33
N HIS A 470 6.49 17.56 -7.34
CA HIS A 470 6.49 18.67 -8.28
C HIS A 470 5.11 18.79 -8.96
N GLY A 471 4.54 20.00 -8.93
CA GLY A 471 3.20 20.29 -9.47
C GLY A 471 2.01 20.00 -8.56
N GLN A 472 2.22 19.42 -7.37
CA GLN A 472 1.15 19.18 -6.40
C GLN A 472 0.84 20.43 -5.58
N THR A 473 -0.44 20.66 -5.26
CA THR A 473 -0.92 21.81 -4.51
C THR A 473 -1.36 21.44 -3.08
N ILE A 474 -1.56 22.46 -2.25
CA ILE A 474 -2.03 22.31 -0.86
C ILE A 474 -3.42 21.66 -0.75
N ASP A 475 -4.23 21.74 -1.81
CA ASP A 475 -5.57 21.14 -1.90
C ASP A 475 -5.52 19.62 -2.14
N ASP A 476 -4.41 19.11 -2.66
CA ASP A 476 -4.26 17.70 -3.03
C ASP A 476 -3.84 16.81 -1.85
N ILE A 477 -3.69 17.39 -0.65
CA ILE A 477 -3.20 16.66 0.53
C ILE A 477 -4.37 15.93 1.21
N PRO A 478 -4.28 14.60 1.39
CA PRO A 478 -5.30 13.85 2.11
C PRO A 478 -5.51 14.39 3.54
N SER A 479 -6.76 14.49 3.97
CA SER A 479 -7.11 14.95 5.33
C SER A 479 -6.40 14.17 6.43
N THR A 480 -6.18 12.87 6.23
CA THR A 480 -5.44 12.02 7.18
C THR A 480 -3.98 12.44 7.36
N VAL A 481 -3.34 12.94 6.30
CA VAL A 481 -1.94 13.41 6.33
C VAL A 481 -1.86 14.78 7.00
N LEU A 482 -2.83 15.64 6.72
CA LEU A 482 -2.98 16.92 7.38
C LEU A 482 -3.21 16.75 8.90
N GLU A 483 -4.05 15.80 9.29
CA GLU A 483 -4.25 15.43 10.70
C GLU A 483 -2.97 14.90 11.34
N ASP A 484 -2.22 14.03 10.65
CA ASP A 484 -0.94 13.50 11.13
C ASP A 484 0.08 14.62 11.38
N ALA A 485 0.24 15.54 10.42
CA ALA A 485 1.13 16.70 10.54
C ALA A 485 0.70 17.64 11.68
N ALA A 486 -0.61 17.92 11.78
CA ALA A 486 -1.15 18.79 12.82
C ALA A 486 -0.97 18.19 14.23
N GLN A 487 -1.18 16.87 14.38
CA GLN A 487 -0.94 16.16 15.63
C GLN A 487 0.54 16.14 16.01
N LEU A 488 1.44 16.01 15.03
CA LEU A 488 2.89 16.06 15.25
C LEU A 488 3.35 17.45 15.73
N VAL A 489 2.86 18.52 15.09
CA VAL A 489 3.15 19.91 15.47
C VAL A 489 2.61 20.24 16.85
N LYS A 490 1.37 19.86 17.15
CA LYS A 490 0.76 20.03 18.48
C LYS A 490 1.55 19.29 19.56
N ALA A 491 1.97 18.05 19.30
CA ALA A 491 2.74 17.26 20.26
C ALA A 491 4.12 17.85 20.56
N ASN A 492 4.73 18.53 19.57
CA ASN A 492 6.01 19.22 19.69
C ASN A 492 5.87 20.74 19.92
N SER A 493 4.74 21.16 20.51
CA SER A 493 4.55 22.53 21.00
C SER A 493 4.73 22.59 22.51
N ILE A 494 5.37 23.65 23.00
CA ILE A 494 5.66 23.83 24.43
C ILE A 494 4.36 24.00 25.23
N GLU A 495 3.52 24.92 24.79
CA GLU A 495 2.24 25.23 25.42
C GLU A 495 1.08 24.49 24.74
N GLY A 496 1.11 24.38 23.41
CA GLY A 496 0.03 23.79 22.63
C GLY A 496 -0.17 22.29 22.84
N ASN A 497 0.83 21.59 23.36
CA ASN A 497 0.68 20.18 23.74
C ASN A 497 -0.26 19.99 24.94
N LYS A 498 -0.38 20.99 25.83
CA LYS A 498 -1.18 20.90 27.07
C LYS A 498 -2.61 21.42 26.90
N MET A 499 -2.88 22.22 25.86
CA MET A 499 -4.20 22.82 25.63
C MET A 499 -5.02 21.98 24.65
N ASN A 500 -6.34 21.98 24.83
CA ASN A 500 -7.29 21.42 23.87
C ASN A 500 -7.77 22.51 22.91
N ASP A 501 -8.44 22.11 21.84
CA ASP A 501 -9.11 23.00 20.89
C ASP A 501 -8.19 24.09 20.32
N ILE A 502 -7.08 23.65 19.72
CA ILE A 502 -6.06 24.55 19.15
C ILE A 502 -6.09 24.49 17.63
N ASP A 503 -5.90 25.64 17.00
CA ASP A 503 -5.75 25.74 15.56
C ASP A 503 -4.27 25.58 15.15
N VAL A 504 -4.05 24.74 14.14
CA VAL A 504 -2.75 24.61 13.46
C VAL A 504 -2.85 25.34 12.13
N VAL A 505 -1.94 26.28 11.88
CA VAL A 505 -1.82 26.99 10.61
C VAL A 505 -0.94 26.20 9.66
N TYR A 506 -1.28 26.23 8.38
CA TYR A 506 -0.46 25.65 7.33
C TYR A 506 -0.53 26.47 6.03
N THR A 507 0.61 26.57 5.35
CA THR A 507 0.77 27.36 4.12
C THR A 507 1.93 26.82 3.28
N MET A 508 1.91 27.11 1.98
CA MET A 508 3.07 26.81 1.11
C MET A 508 4.30 27.60 1.56
N TRP A 509 5.48 27.00 1.40
CA TRP A 509 6.78 27.61 1.70
C TRP A 509 6.97 28.93 0.94
N SER A 510 6.52 29.02 -0.31
CA SER A 510 6.59 30.25 -1.12
C SER A 510 5.87 31.46 -0.52
N ASN A 511 4.96 31.25 0.44
CA ASN A 511 4.25 32.34 1.15
C ASN A 511 4.95 32.75 2.46
N LEU A 512 5.96 32.01 2.92
CA LEU A 512 6.70 32.34 4.12
C LEU A 512 7.62 33.54 3.86
N LYS A 513 7.59 34.49 4.79
CA LYS A 513 8.42 35.69 4.76
C LYS A 513 9.32 35.73 5.98
N LYS A 514 10.63 35.61 5.76
CA LYS A 514 11.65 35.81 6.78
C LYS A 514 12.45 37.07 6.45
N THR A 515 12.54 38.01 7.39
CA THR A 515 13.39 39.20 7.25
C THR A 515 14.58 39.12 8.21
N GLN A 516 15.71 39.75 7.87
CA GLN A 516 16.93 39.70 8.68
C GLN A 516 16.77 40.31 10.09
N GLY A 517 15.78 41.18 10.29
CA GLY A 517 15.48 41.77 11.60
C GLY A 517 14.54 40.95 12.49
N MET A 518 14.06 39.78 12.03
CA MET A 518 13.18 38.91 12.81
C MET A 518 13.98 37.95 13.67
N GLU A 519 13.49 37.69 14.89
CA GLU A 519 14.13 36.77 15.82
C GLU A 519 14.17 35.34 15.27
N VAL A 520 15.12 34.54 15.76
CA VAL A 520 15.29 33.13 15.37
C VAL A 520 14.02 32.35 15.74
N GLY A 521 13.41 31.68 14.76
CA GLY A 521 12.13 30.97 14.88
C GLY A 521 10.91 31.80 14.52
N GLN A 522 11.00 33.14 14.43
CA GLN A 522 9.86 33.97 14.03
C GLN A 522 9.67 33.96 12.51
N VAL A 523 8.45 33.69 12.04
CA VAL A 523 8.12 33.65 10.60
C VAL A 523 6.91 34.54 10.33
N GLY A 524 6.96 35.32 9.25
CA GLY A 524 5.83 36.11 8.76
C GLY A 524 5.25 35.52 7.47
N PHE A 525 4.17 36.11 6.98
CA PHE A 525 3.54 35.69 5.72
C PHE A 525 3.59 36.81 4.68
N HIS A 526 3.69 36.45 3.41
CA HIS A 526 3.53 37.40 2.30
C HIS A 526 2.05 37.75 2.09
N LYS A 527 1.17 36.75 2.17
CA LYS A 527 -0.28 36.86 2.02
C LYS A 527 -0.97 36.06 3.12
N ASP A 528 -1.60 36.76 4.06
CA ASP A 528 -2.34 36.12 5.15
C ASP A 528 -3.57 35.33 4.65
N LYS A 529 -4.11 35.69 3.48
CA LYS A 529 -5.27 34.99 2.88
C LYS A 529 -4.96 33.56 2.42
N ASP A 530 -3.69 33.27 2.14
CA ASP A 530 -3.26 31.96 1.65
C ASP A 530 -2.93 31.00 2.81
N VAL A 531 -3.01 31.49 4.06
CA VAL A 531 -2.81 30.69 5.28
C VAL A 531 -4.10 29.98 5.64
N ARG A 532 -4.03 28.65 5.72
CA ARG A 532 -5.16 27.79 6.10
C ARG A 532 -5.03 27.34 7.55
N LYS A 533 -6.16 26.96 8.16
CA LYS A 533 -6.22 26.52 9.56
C LYS A 533 -6.92 25.17 9.67
N ILE A 534 -6.41 24.32 10.56
CA ILE A 534 -7.02 23.04 10.93
C ILE A 534 -7.26 23.08 12.44
N HIS A 535 -8.50 22.79 12.84
CA HIS A 535 -8.87 22.73 14.23
C HIS A 535 -8.54 21.35 14.83
N VAL A 536 -7.73 21.32 15.89
CA VAL A 536 -7.31 20.10 16.57
C VAL A 536 -7.85 20.07 18.00
N ALA A 537 -8.98 19.38 18.17
CA ALA A 537 -9.70 19.29 19.44
C ALA A 537 -8.84 18.68 20.57
N LYS A 538 -8.20 17.54 20.32
CA LYS A 538 -7.35 16.86 21.31
C LYS A 538 -6.13 16.20 20.69
N ARG A 539 -5.11 16.00 21.52
CA ARG A 539 -3.93 15.22 21.16
C ARG A 539 -4.29 13.74 21.05
N VAL A 540 -3.91 13.10 19.95
CA VAL A 540 -4.12 11.68 19.71
C VAL A 540 -2.79 10.93 19.80
N ASN A 541 -2.53 10.30 20.95
CA ASN A 541 -1.26 9.62 21.22
C ASN A 541 -0.96 8.45 20.26
N THR A 542 -1.99 7.77 19.76
CA THR A 542 -1.80 6.65 18.81
C THR A 542 -1.17 7.11 17.49
N ILE A 543 -1.51 8.31 17.02
CA ILE A 543 -0.95 8.92 15.81
C ILE A 543 0.50 9.32 16.06
N VAL A 544 0.76 10.05 17.14
CA VAL A 544 2.12 10.51 17.49
C VAL A 544 3.08 9.33 17.69
N ASN A 545 2.64 8.28 18.39
CA ASN A 545 3.46 7.09 18.61
C ASN A 545 3.75 6.33 17.31
N ARG A 546 2.79 6.30 16.37
CA ARG A 546 3.01 5.73 15.04
C ARG A 546 4.05 6.54 14.25
N LEU A 547 3.95 7.86 14.25
CA LEU A 547 4.89 8.74 13.54
C LEU A 547 6.30 8.70 14.16
N ASN A 548 6.40 8.62 15.48
CA ASN A 548 7.70 8.50 16.17
C ASN A 548 8.42 7.20 15.82
N LYS A 549 7.69 6.10 15.58
CA LYS A 549 8.29 4.83 15.10
C LYS A 549 8.90 4.94 13.70
N THR A 550 8.41 5.88 12.88
CA THR A 550 8.94 6.14 11.53
C THR A 550 10.04 7.19 11.49
N LYS A 551 10.35 7.83 12.63
CA LYS A 551 11.36 8.88 12.73
C LYS A 551 12.74 8.34 12.38
N ARG A 552 13.44 9.02 11.48
CA ARG A 552 14.86 8.80 11.17
C ARG A 552 15.59 10.12 11.34
N SER A 553 16.79 10.07 11.92
CA SER A 553 17.67 11.23 12.03
C SER A 553 18.76 11.07 10.99
N GLU A 554 18.80 11.95 9.99
CA GLU A 554 19.79 11.95 8.93
C GLU A 554 20.38 13.34 8.79
N GLN A 555 21.71 13.43 8.71
CA GLN A 555 22.41 14.69 8.47
C GLN A 555 22.40 14.96 6.96
N VAL A 556 21.34 15.63 6.51
CA VAL A 556 21.17 15.99 5.10
C VAL A 556 21.74 17.39 4.83
N ASN A 557 22.59 17.52 3.81
CA ASN A 557 23.08 18.81 3.35
C ASN A 557 22.02 19.50 2.46
N PHE A 558 21.00 20.10 3.07
CA PHE A 558 19.86 20.72 2.37
C PHE A 558 20.26 21.74 1.29
N ARG A 559 21.37 22.45 1.51
CA ARG A 559 21.94 23.39 0.53
C ARG A 559 22.34 22.73 -0.78
N ASN A 560 23.03 21.59 -0.71
CA ASN A 560 23.51 20.89 -1.90
C ASN A 560 22.34 20.32 -2.70
N GLU A 561 21.32 19.76 -2.02
CA GLU A 561 20.11 19.27 -2.67
C GLU A 561 19.38 20.39 -3.42
N ARG A 562 19.23 21.55 -2.78
CA ARG A 562 18.57 22.71 -3.39
C ARG A 562 19.35 23.26 -4.58
N GLU A 563 20.66 23.43 -4.45
CA GLU A 563 21.52 23.93 -5.53
C GLU A 563 21.54 22.98 -6.73
N GLN A 564 21.54 21.66 -6.50
CA GLN A 564 21.49 20.67 -7.56
C GLN A 564 20.14 20.68 -8.29
N ARG A 565 19.04 20.82 -7.55
CA ARG A 565 17.70 20.99 -8.14
C ARG A 565 17.60 22.27 -8.96
N ASP A 566 17.98 23.41 -8.39
CA ASP A 566 17.92 24.71 -9.08
C ASP A 566 18.85 24.75 -10.31
N LYS A 567 19.92 23.95 -10.31
CA LYS A 567 20.77 23.73 -11.49
C LYS A 567 20.03 22.93 -12.56
N ASN A 568 19.44 21.80 -12.20
CA ASN A 568 18.67 20.96 -13.12
C ASN A 568 17.50 21.74 -13.74
N GLU A 569 16.71 22.46 -12.94
CA GLU A 569 15.59 23.27 -13.43
C GLU A 569 16.04 24.37 -14.40
N ARG A 570 17.22 24.98 -14.18
CA ARG A 570 17.81 25.94 -15.13
C ARG A 570 18.27 25.27 -16.41
N GLU A 571 18.85 24.08 -16.33
CA GLU A 571 19.27 23.30 -17.48
C GLU A 571 18.07 22.86 -18.32
N ASP A 572 17.00 22.36 -17.68
CA ASP A 572 15.74 21.97 -18.32
C ASP A 572 15.06 23.16 -18.98
N LYS A 573 14.96 24.31 -18.29
CA LYS A 573 14.40 25.54 -18.86
C LYS A 573 15.24 26.05 -20.05
N LYS A 574 16.56 25.97 -19.97
CA LYS A 574 17.47 26.35 -21.07
C LYS A 574 17.33 25.40 -22.26
N LYS A 575 17.17 24.11 -22.00
CA LYS A 575 16.93 23.08 -23.03
C LYS A 575 15.60 23.32 -23.74
N LEU A 576 14.52 23.55 -22.99
CA LEU A 576 13.20 23.92 -23.53
C LEU A 576 13.26 25.17 -24.41
N LEU A 577 13.92 26.24 -23.96
CA LEU A 577 14.10 27.47 -24.73
C LEU A 577 14.92 27.25 -26.01
N ARG A 578 15.96 26.40 -25.95
CA ARG A 578 16.78 26.06 -27.12
C ARG A 578 15.97 25.26 -28.14
N GLU A 579 15.20 24.28 -27.70
CA GLU A 579 14.33 23.48 -28.56
C GLU A 579 13.22 24.32 -29.19
N GLN A 580 12.60 25.25 -28.45
CA GLN A 580 11.64 26.21 -29.02
C GLN A 580 12.28 27.06 -30.12
N LYS A 581 13.46 27.61 -29.87
CA LYS A 581 14.17 28.43 -30.86
C LYS A 581 14.62 27.64 -32.09
N GLU A 582 15.03 26.39 -31.90
CA GLU A 582 15.39 25.49 -33.01
C GLU A 582 14.15 25.10 -33.85
N LYS A 583 12.99 24.89 -33.21
CA LYS A 583 11.70 24.68 -33.90
C LYS A 583 11.28 25.90 -34.71
N GLU A 584 11.32 27.10 -34.13
CA GLU A 584 10.99 28.35 -34.84
C GLU A 584 11.90 28.55 -36.06
N LYS A 585 13.21 28.33 -35.90
CA LYS A 585 14.17 28.45 -37.00
C LYS A 585 13.95 27.41 -38.10
N ALA A 586 13.60 26.17 -37.73
CA ALA A 586 13.29 25.11 -38.69
C ALA A 586 11.99 25.42 -39.46
N GLU A 587 10.98 25.97 -38.80
CA GLU A 587 9.73 26.38 -39.45
C GLU A 587 9.94 27.57 -40.38
N GLU A 588 10.76 28.54 -40.00
CA GLU A 588 11.11 29.68 -40.85
C GLU A 588 11.91 29.24 -42.08
N LYS A 589 12.85 28.30 -41.91
CA LYS A 589 13.59 27.69 -43.03
C LYS A 589 12.67 26.93 -43.98
N ARG A 590 11.73 26.13 -43.46
CA ARG A 590 10.72 25.42 -44.27
C ARG A 590 9.82 26.40 -45.04
N ARG A 591 9.40 27.50 -44.39
CA ARG A 591 8.61 28.56 -45.04
C ARG A 591 9.39 29.26 -46.16
N GLN A 592 10.68 29.50 -45.97
CA GLN A 592 11.56 30.06 -47.01
C GLN A 592 11.75 29.09 -48.18
N GLU A 593 12.04 27.82 -47.92
CA GLU A 593 12.20 26.78 -48.96
C GLU A 593 10.89 26.59 -49.76
N GLU A 594 9.74 26.61 -49.10
CA GLU A 594 8.44 26.59 -49.77
C GLU A 594 8.18 27.85 -50.60
N ALA A 595 8.55 29.03 -50.10
CA ALA A 595 8.41 30.28 -50.84
C ALA A 595 9.35 30.33 -52.05
N GLU A 596 10.56 29.77 -51.94
CA GLU A 596 11.53 29.64 -53.01
C GLU A 596 11.06 28.65 -54.07
N MET A 597 10.51 27.49 -53.68
CA MET A 597 9.87 26.54 -54.60
C MET A 597 8.62 27.10 -55.30
N ARG A 598 7.86 27.97 -54.62
CA ARG A 598 6.71 28.70 -55.21
C ARG A 598 7.13 29.92 -56.03
N SER A 599 8.38 30.37 -55.91
CA SER A 599 8.89 31.55 -56.59
C SER A 599 9.51 31.17 -57.93
N TYR A 600 9.01 31.77 -59.01
CA TYR A 600 9.59 31.64 -60.35
C TYR A 600 10.94 32.36 -60.51
N ASN A 601 11.55 32.91 -59.44
CA ASN A 601 12.80 33.69 -59.53
C ASN A 601 13.97 32.92 -60.15
N SER A 602 14.07 31.60 -59.92
CA SER A 602 15.11 30.78 -60.55
C SER A 602 14.96 30.64 -62.07
N LEU A 603 13.80 30.96 -62.63
CA LEU A 603 13.52 30.89 -64.07
C LEU A 603 13.81 32.22 -64.79
N PHE A 604 14.01 33.31 -64.05
CA PHE A 604 14.37 34.62 -64.59
C PHE A 604 15.90 34.81 -64.59
N ASN A 605 16.57 34.17 -65.54
CA ASN A 605 18.00 34.37 -65.78
C ASN A 605 18.19 35.59 -66.69
N THR A 606 18.78 36.68 -66.17
CA THR A 606 18.95 37.96 -66.90
C THR A 606 19.76 37.83 -68.19
N SER A 607 20.63 36.83 -68.28
CA SER A 607 21.40 36.47 -69.48
C SER A 607 20.55 35.91 -70.63
N ASN A 608 19.36 35.37 -70.33
CA ASN A 608 18.43 34.80 -71.31
C ASN A 608 17.21 35.72 -71.57
N MET A 609 17.14 36.89 -70.93
CA MET A 609 16.07 37.86 -71.15
C MET A 609 16.48 38.86 -72.24
N THR A 610 15.76 38.86 -73.35
CA THR A 610 15.94 39.83 -74.44
C THR A 610 15.03 41.04 -74.23
N SER A 611 15.55 42.25 -74.40
CA SER A 611 14.75 43.48 -74.34
C SER A 611 13.84 43.59 -75.58
N ASN A 612 12.55 43.89 -75.38
CA ASN A 612 11.59 44.13 -76.47
C ASN A 612 11.97 45.29 -77.41
N THR A 613 13.02 46.06 -77.09
CA THR A 613 13.53 47.13 -77.97
C THR A 613 14.55 46.64 -79.01
N GLU A 614 15.08 45.41 -78.90
CA GLU A 614 16.10 44.90 -79.83
C GLU A 614 15.61 43.77 -80.76
N THR A 615 14.42 43.22 -80.53
CA THR A 615 13.82 42.17 -81.39
C THR A 615 12.88 42.79 -82.43
N SER A 616 13.44 43.43 -83.46
CA SER A 616 12.68 44.00 -84.59
C SER A 616 12.86 43.21 -85.89
N GLY A 617 12.71 41.88 -85.86
CA GLY A 617 12.95 41.13 -87.10
C GLY A 617 12.69 39.63 -87.16
N TYR A 618 11.74 39.08 -86.41
CA TYR A 618 11.25 37.71 -86.68
C TYR A 618 9.73 37.64 -86.57
N ASP A 619 9.11 38.10 -87.65
CA ASP A 619 7.72 37.84 -88.02
C ASP A 619 7.76 36.77 -89.12
N SER A 620 7.49 35.51 -88.77
CA SER A 620 7.10 34.48 -89.75
C SER A 620 6.38 33.31 -89.06
N ASP A 621 5.07 33.46 -88.94
CA ASP A 621 4.03 32.55 -89.43
C ASP A 621 4.42 31.07 -89.66
N ASP A 622 3.97 30.17 -88.77
CA ASP A 622 3.60 28.79 -89.14
C ASP A 622 2.64 28.21 -88.06
N PHE A 623 1.33 28.37 -88.29
CA PHE A 623 0.29 27.64 -87.55
C PHE A 623 -0.76 27.13 -88.54
N MET A 624 -0.65 25.84 -88.90
CA MET A 624 -1.77 25.02 -89.37
C MET A 624 -2.53 24.42 -88.20
#